data_AF-A0A6A5WKM1-F1
#
_entry.id   AF-A0A6A5WKM1-F1
#
_cell.length_a   1.000
_cell.length_b   1.000
_cell.length_c   1.000
_cell.angle_alpha   90.00
_cell.angle_beta   90.00
_cell.angle_gamma   90.00
#
_symmetry.space_group_name_H-M   'P 1'
#
loop_
_entity.id
_entity.type
_entity.pdbx_description
1 polymer ?
#
loop_
_entity_poly.entity_id
_entity_poly.type
_entity_poly.pdbx_seq_one_letter_code
_entity_poly.pdbx_strand_id
1 'polypeptide(L)'
;MKRASYDSDSKLCNVSHKRRRLSLPATCAAPTTAKWAGVMGWLHAVPRGTSAEEARPNPHHHEDSKIPLDSILTMECHPRPQSSNPSRREKKTQIRKRSDSPTKKPGEYRSILLSEASIFIDREFAPPSAAPNLESLTVPPEMQNLVDDIAKTYCEECRESAMSGSGEGSWRANASVTVMSKLRRFRSFAEVLKVNGSGKLWQAELKPVRATALPQTTVAPPPFTISPVAVEPKDLGTTLLLDRPYSFSSSAGPIVCPPIDRPPADLASINSDSLSYTSGYTSTTFKTDAESLSTPKPDICVGLAHEWFPTNHQSTLNYLKTDPHTSAMGLHFPFLIFEAKGNAGLFGAQNQAAVGAACMLRILDLIHCGEDRVVWSVTTEGPIHELWAHYRDGKKRYQSVHMNLWRMTKMEHAKAFVEAMAKIMIWGSGVFGTRVLQALDGVRQFEGS
;
A
#
# COMPACT_ATOMS: atom_id res chain seq x y z
N MET A 1 37.04 43.37 55.04
CA MET A 1 37.17 42.69 56.35
C MET A 1 35.79 42.62 57.01
N LYS A 2 35.30 41.40 57.28
CA LYS A 2 34.27 40.95 58.28
C LYS A 2 32.89 41.66 58.35
N ARG A 3 31.80 40.96 57.96
CA ARG A 3 30.78 40.22 58.78
C ARG A 3 29.66 41.17 59.28
N ALA A 4 28.37 40.84 59.47
CA ALA A 4 27.51 39.63 59.57
C ALA A 4 26.03 40.19 59.68
N SER A 5 24.95 39.61 59.12
CA SER A 5 24.13 38.46 59.55
C SER A 5 22.71 38.85 60.06
N TYR A 6 21.76 37.91 59.89
CA TYR A 6 20.37 37.75 60.42
C TYR A 6 19.25 38.54 59.71
N ASP A 7 18.23 37.98 59.03
CA ASP A 7 17.30 36.83 59.23
C ASP A 7 16.02 37.22 59.99
N SER A 8 14.84 37.04 59.36
CA SER A 8 13.56 36.62 59.99
C SER A 8 12.34 36.71 59.05
N ASP A 9 11.60 35.60 59.05
CA ASP A 9 10.30 35.32 58.44
C ASP A 9 9.16 36.28 58.83
N SER A 10 8.16 36.45 57.94
CA SER A 10 6.75 36.32 58.34
C SER A 10 5.83 35.99 57.17
N LYS A 11 5.08 34.89 57.35
CA LYS A 11 3.92 34.45 56.56
C LYS A 11 2.74 35.40 56.78
N LEU A 12 1.93 35.67 55.75
CA LEU A 12 0.50 35.96 55.91
C LEU A 12 -0.30 35.44 54.72
N CYS A 13 -1.18 34.48 55.05
CA CYS A 13 -2.22 33.94 54.19
C CYS A 13 -3.33 34.99 54.00
N ASN A 14 -3.83 35.16 52.77
CA ASN A 14 -5.12 35.82 52.54
C ASN A 14 -6.10 34.84 51.92
N VAL A 15 -6.99 34.34 52.78
CA VAL A 15 -8.26 33.70 52.45
C VAL A 15 -9.28 34.81 52.21
N SER A 16 -10.03 34.75 51.11
CA SER A 16 -11.22 35.57 50.93
C SER A 16 -12.38 34.72 50.41
N HIS A 17 -13.33 34.48 51.31
CA HIS A 17 -14.66 33.95 51.03
C HIS A 17 -15.68 35.09 50.98
N LYS A 18 -16.55 35.10 49.96
CA LYS A 18 -18.03 35.31 50.02
C LYS A 18 -18.58 35.43 48.60
N ARG A 19 -19.20 34.38 48.05
CA ARG A 19 -20.65 34.10 48.04
C ARG A 19 -21.53 35.25 47.54
N ARG A 20 -22.17 35.04 46.38
CA ARG A 20 -23.63 35.15 46.25
C ARG A 20 -24.17 34.15 45.22
N ARG A 21 -25.23 33.48 45.65
CA ARG A 21 -26.06 32.51 44.93
C ARG A 21 -26.98 33.23 43.96
N LEU A 22 -27.28 32.62 42.82
CA LEU A 22 -28.62 32.60 42.24
C LEU A 22 -28.93 31.19 41.75
N SER A 23 -30.18 30.83 41.93
CA SER A 23 -30.78 29.49 41.98
C SER A 23 -31.14 28.90 40.62
N LEU A 24 -31.04 27.57 40.54
CA LEU A 24 -31.64 26.69 39.54
C LEU A 24 -33.19 26.72 39.59
N PRO A 25 -33.84 26.12 38.57
CA PRO A 25 -34.62 24.91 38.84
C PRO A 25 -34.14 23.70 38.05
N ALA A 26 -34.27 22.56 38.72
CA ALA A 26 -33.85 21.23 38.30
C ALA A 26 -34.94 20.50 37.50
N THR A 27 -34.51 19.50 36.71
CA THR A 27 -35.10 18.17 36.40
C THR A 27 -34.43 17.70 35.08
N CYS A 28 -33.90 16.50 34.88
CA CYS A 28 -33.97 15.20 35.56
C CYS A 28 -32.58 14.54 35.61
N ALA A 29 -32.38 13.70 36.62
CA ALA A 29 -31.24 12.79 36.74
C ALA A 29 -31.64 11.38 36.31
N ALA A 30 -30.79 10.70 35.54
CA ALA A 30 -30.61 9.24 35.51
C ALA A 30 -29.32 8.90 34.71
N PRO A 31 -28.71 7.71 34.90
CA PRO A 31 -27.29 7.68 35.24
C PRO A 31 -26.40 6.83 34.30
N THR A 32 -25.09 7.09 34.40
CA THR A 32 -23.94 6.17 34.21
C THR A 32 -23.74 5.35 32.92
N THR A 33 -22.45 5.31 32.54
CA THR A 33 -21.74 4.28 31.76
C THR A 33 -21.98 4.18 30.25
N ALA A 34 -21.06 4.77 29.48
CA ALA A 34 -20.74 4.32 28.12
C ALA A 34 -19.22 4.32 27.93
N LYS A 35 -18.58 3.24 28.37
CA LYS A 35 -17.22 2.82 28.00
C LYS A 35 -17.41 1.70 26.95
N TRP A 36 -16.74 1.83 25.80
CA TRP A 36 -16.56 0.77 24.80
C TRP A 36 -17.84 0.19 24.16
N ALA A 37 -18.37 0.87 23.14
CA ALA A 37 -19.36 0.31 22.21
C ALA A 37 -19.08 0.71 20.74
N GLY A 38 -17.81 0.76 20.35
CA GLY A 38 -17.38 1.21 19.02
C GLY A 38 -17.11 0.12 17.98
N VAL A 39 -17.21 -1.18 18.30
CA VAL A 39 -16.75 -2.25 17.38
C VAL A 39 -17.74 -3.43 17.23
N MET A 40 -18.93 -3.41 17.86
CA MET A 40 -19.89 -4.52 17.76
C MET A 40 -21.30 -4.14 17.25
N GLY A 41 -21.47 -2.93 16.69
CA GLY A 41 -22.78 -2.44 16.23
C GLY A 41 -23.17 -2.77 14.78
N TRP A 42 -22.30 -3.41 13.99
CA TRP A 42 -22.49 -3.54 12.54
C TRP A 42 -22.48 -5.01 12.10
N LEU A 43 -23.58 -5.71 12.35
CA LEU A 43 -23.84 -7.04 11.79
C LEU A 43 -25.31 -7.25 11.36
N HIS A 44 -26.13 -6.20 11.35
CA HIS A 44 -27.51 -6.29 10.86
C HIS A 44 -27.86 -5.10 9.95
N ALA A 45 -27.46 -5.21 8.68
CA ALA A 45 -28.07 -4.48 7.58
C ALA A 45 -27.87 -5.26 6.28
N VAL A 46 -28.64 -6.35 6.10
CA VAL A 46 -28.87 -6.97 4.79
C VAL A 46 -30.34 -6.73 4.47
N PRO A 47 -30.69 -6.03 3.37
CA PRO A 47 -32.08 -5.89 2.98
C PRO A 47 -32.68 -7.24 2.56
N ARG A 48 -33.80 -7.62 3.17
CA ARG A 48 -34.67 -8.73 2.73
C ARG A 48 -35.71 -8.20 1.74
N GLY A 49 -35.94 -8.96 0.67
CA GLY A 49 -37.08 -8.85 -0.26
C GLY A 49 -36.59 -8.91 -1.71
N THR A 50 -36.90 -9.94 -2.49
CA THR A 50 -38.27 -10.26 -2.96
C THR A 50 -38.43 -11.74 -3.32
N SER A 51 -39.68 -12.19 -3.22
CA SER A 51 -40.22 -13.54 -3.42
C SER A 51 -40.48 -13.90 -4.88
N ALA A 52 -40.27 -15.17 -5.24
CA ALA A 52 -41.06 -15.97 -6.18
C ALA A 52 -40.64 -17.45 -5.98
N GLU A 53 -41.48 -18.31 -5.40
CA GLU A 53 -42.42 -19.20 -6.12
C GLU A 53 -41.66 -20.31 -6.88
N GLU A 54 -41.33 -21.41 -6.20
CA GLU A 54 -42.12 -22.66 -6.12
C GLU A 54 -42.07 -23.50 -7.41
N ALA A 55 -41.14 -24.46 -7.45
CA ALA A 55 -41.26 -25.68 -8.25
C ALA A 55 -40.36 -26.78 -7.65
N ARG A 56 -40.98 -27.80 -7.03
CA ARG A 56 -40.35 -29.08 -6.69
C ARG A 56 -40.20 -29.92 -7.97
N PRO A 57 -39.21 -30.84 -8.02
CA PRO A 57 -39.61 -32.23 -8.22
C PRO A 57 -38.88 -33.25 -7.34
N ASN A 58 -39.52 -34.42 -7.31
CA ASN A 58 -39.34 -35.64 -6.53
C ASN A 58 -37.93 -36.28 -6.57
N PRO A 59 -37.58 -37.11 -5.56
CA PRO A 59 -36.34 -37.87 -5.52
C PRO A 59 -36.53 -39.27 -6.12
N HIS A 60 -35.69 -39.65 -7.09
CA HIS A 60 -35.50 -41.05 -7.48
C HIS A 60 -34.02 -41.40 -7.55
N HIS A 61 -33.67 -42.43 -6.79
CA HIS A 61 -32.68 -43.50 -7.03
C HIS A 61 -31.44 -43.23 -7.91
N HIS A 62 -30.26 -43.40 -7.31
CA HIS A 62 -29.22 -44.37 -7.73
C HIS A 62 -28.11 -44.37 -6.64
N GLU A 63 -28.01 -45.42 -5.85
CA GLU A 63 -27.14 -46.60 -6.03
C GLU A 63 -25.66 -46.36 -5.67
N ASP A 64 -25.34 -46.92 -4.50
CA ASP A 64 -24.12 -47.60 -4.09
C ASP A 64 -22.97 -47.67 -5.12
N SER A 65 -21.83 -47.10 -4.73
CA SER A 65 -20.53 -47.55 -5.18
C SER A 65 -19.58 -47.59 -3.98
N LYS A 66 -19.50 -48.79 -3.39
CA LYS A 66 -18.49 -49.19 -2.41
C LYS A 66 -17.13 -49.24 -3.10
N ILE A 67 -16.20 -48.40 -2.65
CA ILE A 67 -14.77 -48.53 -2.99
C ILE A 67 -14.10 -49.33 -1.87
N PRO A 68 -13.36 -50.42 -2.17
CA PRO A 68 -12.66 -51.19 -1.14
C PRO A 68 -11.47 -50.39 -0.57
N LEU A 69 -11.45 -50.23 0.75
CA LEU A 69 -10.24 -49.93 1.51
C LEU A 69 -9.40 -51.21 1.58
N ASP A 70 -8.33 -51.29 0.82
CA ASP A 70 -7.20 -52.20 1.09
C ASP A 70 -5.94 -51.69 0.36
N SER A 71 -5.07 -51.00 1.09
CA SER A 71 -3.62 -50.92 0.88
C SER A 71 -2.99 -49.97 1.90
N ILE A 72 -2.93 -50.41 3.15
CA ILE A 72 -1.98 -49.86 4.13
C ILE A 72 -0.68 -50.64 3.92
N LEU A 73 0.23 -50.06 3.14
CA LEU A 73 1.62 -50.50 3.10
C LEU A 73 2.42 -49.64 4.07
N THR A 74 2.87 -50.32 5.12
CA THR A 74 3.94 -49.99 6.05
C THR A 74 5.14 -49.33 5.38
N MET A 75 5.40 -48.05 5.68
CA MET A 75 6.74 -47.49 5.59
C MET A 75 7.41 -47.59 6.95
N GLU A 76 8.43 -48.45 7.00
CA GLU A 76 9.35 -48.58 8.12
C GLU A 76 10.12 -47.27 8.35
N CYS A 77 9.96 -46.70 9.55
CA CYS A 77 10.80 -45.63 10.05
C CYS A 77 12.21 -46.16 10.34
N HIS A 78 13.20 -45.73 9.55
CA HIS A 78 14.60 -45.94 9.88
C HIS A 78 14.99 -45.20 11.18
N PRO A 79 15.74 -45.84 12.09
CA PRO A 79 16.17 -45.21 13.34
C PRO A 79 17.29 -44.19 13.07
N ARG A 80 17.08 -42.95 13.54
CA ARG A 80 18.15 -41.94 13.63
C ARG A 80 19.20 -42.39 14.66
N PRO A 81 20.50 -42.19 14.39
CA PRO A 81 21.55 -42.44 15.36
C PRO A 81 21.42 -41.49 16.56
N GLN A 82 21.36 -42.08 17.75
CA GLN A 82 21.42 -41.38 19.03
C GLN A 82 22.82 -40.79 19.22
N SER A 83 22.90 -39.46 19.17
CA SER A 83 24.08 -38.71 19.64
C SER A 83 23.87 -38.37 21.11
N SER A 84 24.55 -39.11 21.98
CA SER A 84 24.66 -38.84 23.40
C SER A 84 25.65 -37.70 23.65
N ASN A 85 25.17 -36.54 24.10
CA ASN A 85 25.93 -35.60 24.95
C ASN A 85 25.00 -34.51 25.54
N PRO A 86 24.35 -34.74 26.69
CA PRO A 86 23.61 -33.71 27.40
C PRO A 86 24.49 -33.17 28.54
N SER A 87 25.40 -32.28 28.22
CA SER A 87 26.19 -31.59 29.24
C SER A 87 26.85 -30.39 28.58
N ARG A 88 26.64 -29.19 29.15
CA ARG A 88 27.33 -27.93 28.81
C ARG A 88 26.64 -26.98 27.83
N ARG A 89 25.36 -26.62 28.08
CA ARG A 89 24.88 -25.28 27.66
C ARG A 89 23.73 -24.69 28.50
N GLU A 90 23.72 -24.95 29.80
CA GLU A 90 22.92 -24.17 30.73
C GLU A 90 23.79 -23.04 31.29
N LYS A 91 23.62 -21.81 30.77
CA LYS A 91 24.03 -20.49 31.34
C LYS A 91 24.30 -19.48 30.21
N LYS A 92 23.27 -19.09 29.46
CA LYS A 92 23.14 -17.74 28.86
C LYS A 92 21.81 -17.55 28.11
N THR A 93 20.70 -17.71 28.82
CA THR A 93 19.39 -17.16 28.42
C THR A 93 18.97 -16.13 29.45
N GLN A 94 19.82 -15.10 29.63
CA GLN A 94 19.33 -13.82 30.11
C GLN A 94 18.46 -13.26 28.98
N ILE A 95 17.17 -13.54 29.07
CA ILE A 95 16.11 -12.85 28.33
C ILE A 95 16.32 -11.36 28.63
N ARG A 96 17.00 -10.65 27.73
CA ARG A 96 16.97 -9.20 27.70
C ARG A 96 15.51 -8.84 27.47
N LYS A 97 14.80 -8.49 28.56
CA LYS A 97 13.58 -7.69 28.47
C LYS A 97 13.96 -6.48 27.64
N ARG A 98 13.60 -6.47 26.35
CA ARG A 98 13.65 -5.25 25.55
C ARG A 98 12.78 -4.28 26.32
N SER A 99 13.36 -3.19 26.81
CA SER A 99 12.60 -2.08 27.32
C SER A 99 11.64 -1.68 26.20
N ASP A 100 10.34 -1.78 26.44
CA ASP A 100 9.33 -1.30 25.52
C ASP A 100 9.70 0.14 25.18
N SER A 101 10.15 0.34 23.95
CA SER A 101 10.48 1.68 23.48
C SER A 101 9.20 2.49 23.60
N PRO A 102 9.24 3.75 24.08
CA PRO A 102 8.05 4.58 24.25
C PRO A 102 7.36 4.74 22.91
N THR A 103 6.44 3.85 22.62
CA THR A 103 5.63 3.89 21.42
C THR A 103 4.47 4.77 21.81
N LYS A 104 4.48 6.01 21.29
CA LYS A 104 3.35 6.94 21.42
C LYS A 104 2.07 6.15 21.17
N LYS A 105 1.07 6.31 22.04
CA LYS A 105 -0.17 5.53 21.90
C LYS A 105 -0.73 5.79 20.51
N PRO A 106 -1.26 4.79 19.80
CA PRO A 106 -1.71 4.97 18.41
C PRO A 106 -2.67 6.17 18.24
N GLY A 107 -3.53 6.45 19.23
CA GLY A 107 -4.39 7.64 19.24
C GLY A 107 -3.63 8.97 19.20
N GLU A 108 -2.53 9.11 19.95
CA GLU A 108 -1.69 10.31 19.96
C GLU A 108 -1.01 10.54 18.61
N TYR A 109 -0.65 9.46 17.91
CA TYR A 109 -0.08 9.56 16.56
C TYR A 109 -1.07 10.19 15.59
N ARG A 110 -2.34 9.76 15.59
CA ARG A 110 -3.38 10.35 14.73
C ARG A 110 -3.70 11.80 15.11
N SER A 111 -3.89 12.06 16.40
CA SER A 111 -4.36 13.36 16.89
C SER A 111 -3.30 14.46 16.88
N ILE A 112 -2.02 14.11 16.73
CA ILE A 112 -0.90 15.06 16.68
C ILE A 112 -0.26 15.00 15.30
N LEU A 113 0.38 13.88 14.96
CA LEU A 113 1.26 13.82 13.78
C LEU A 113 0.50 13.81 12.46
N LEU A 114 -0.58 13.02 12.35
CA LEU A 114 -1.39 13.01 11.12
C LEU A 114 -2.12 14.35 10.94
N SER A 115 -2.72 14.89 12.01
CA SER A 115 -3.43 16.18 11.93
C SER A 115 -2.52 17.36 11.61
N GLU A 116 -1.30 17.41 12.15
CA GLU A 116 -0.31 18.46 11.80
C GLU A 116 0.08 18.41 10.31
N ALA A 117 0.07 17.21 9.73
CA ALA A 117 0.28 16.98 8.30
C ALA A 117 -1.01 17.08 7.47
N SER A 118 -2.12 17.54 8.08
CA SER A 118 -3.44 17.64 7.45
C SER A 118 -3.98 16.31 6.89
N ILE A 119 -3.63 15.19 7.52
CA ILE A 119 -4.13 13.86 7.20
C ILE A 119 -5.21 13.48 8.21
N PHE A 120 -6.39 13.14 7.71
CA PHE A 120 -7.54 12.78 8.51
C PHE A 120 -8.09 11.42 8.06
N ILE A 121 -8.45 10.60 9.03
CA ILE A 121 -9.04 9.28 8.82
C ILE A 121 -10.43 9.33 9.46
N ASP A 122 -11.45 8.97 8.68
CA ASP A 122 -12.84 8.80 9.12
C ASP A 122 -13.46 10.05 9.78
N ARG A 123 -13.17 11.23 9.21
CA ARG A 123 -13.79 12.50 9.65
C ARG A 123 -14.95 12.96 8.78
N GLU A 124 -14.94 12.61 7.50
CA GLU A 124 -15.97 12.95 6.52
C GLU A 124 -16.43 11.64 5.86
N PHE A 125 -17.73 11.35 5.91
CA PHE A 125 -18.26 10.05 5.47
C PHE A 125 -18.61 10.00 3.98
N ALA A 126 -18.65 11.14 3.30
CA ALA A 126 -18.96 11.21 1.89
C ALA A 126 -17.65 11.37 1.10
N PRO A 127 -17.23 10.35 0.32
CA PRO A 127 -16.18 10.57 -0.66
C PRO A 127 -16.62 11.67 -1.63
N PRO A 128 -15.68 12.37 -2.29
CA PRO A 128 -16.02 13.37 -3.28
C PRO A 128 -16.92 12.72 -4.33
N SER A 129 -17.90 13.47 -4.84
CA SER A 129 -18.86 12.99 -5.86
C SER A 129 -18.19 12.40 -7.10
N ALA A 130 -16.91 12.69 -7.29
CA ALA A 130 -16.10 12.24 -8.39
C ALA A 130 -15.19 11.03 -8.09
N ALA A 131 -15.24 10.48 -6.87
CA ALA A 131 -14.73 9.13 -6.64
C ALA A 131 -15.44 8.18 -7.61
N PRO A 132 -14.70 7.30 -8.33
CA PRO A 132 -15.35 6.39 -9.24
C PRO A 132 -16.30 5.53 -8.41
N ASN A 133 -17.57 5.53 -8.79
CA ASN A 133 -18.54 4.68 -8.15
C ASN A 133 -18.19 3.23 -8.53
N LEU A 134 -17.47 2.53 -7.64
CA LEU A 134 -17.06 1.15 -7.85
C LEU A 134 -18.28 0.23 -8.08
N GLU A 135 -19.45 0.59 -7.57
CA GLU A 135 -20.68 -0.17 -7.83
C GLU A 135 -21.14 -0.04 -9.28
N SER A 136 -20.90 1.11 -9.92
CA SER A 136 -21.23 1.35 -11.33
C SER A 136 -20.25 0.69 -12.31
N LEU A 137 -19.03 0.37 -11.87
CA LEU A 137 -18.06 -0.34 -12.69
C LEU A 137 -18.44 -1.82 -12.77
N THR A 138 -18.57 -2.32 -13.99
CA THR A 138 -18.83 -3.74 -14.26
C THR A 138 -17.52 -4.47 -14.53
N VAL A 139 -17.39 -5.67 -13.96
CA VAL A 139 -16.31 -6.59 -14.34
C VAL A 139 -16.71 -7.22 -15.67
N PRO A 140 -15.87 -7.16 -16.72
CA PRO A 140 -16.18 -7.78 -18.00
C PRO A 140 -16.44 -9.28 -17.85
N PRO A 141 -17.39 -9.87 -18.60
CA PRO A 141 -17.70 -11.31 -18.49
C PRO A 141 -16.47 -12.22 -18.66
N GLU A 142 -15.54 -11.85 -19.55
CA GLU A 142 -14.30 -12.59 -19.78
C GLU A 142 -13.35 -12.59 -18.56
N MET A 143 -13.48 -11.60 -17.67
CA MET A 143 -12.71 -11.50 -16.44
C MET A 143 -13.42 -12.16 -15.25
N GLN A 144 -14.75 -12.33 -15.31
CA GLN A 144 -15.52 -12.85 -14.18
C GLN A 144 -15.08 -14.26 -13.78
N ASN A 145 -14.79 -15.15 -14.74
CA ASN A 145 -14.28 -16.49 -14.44
C ASN A 145 -12.93 -16.44 -13.70
N LEU A 146 -12.03 -15.55 -14.14
CA LEU A 146 -10.75 -15.34 -13.47
C LEU A 146 -10.94 -14.81 -12.04
N VAL A 147 -11.87 -13.88 -11.85
CA VAL A 147 -12.21 -13.32 -10.53
C VAL A 147 -12.75 -14.40 -9.61
N ASP A 148 -13.66 -15.25 -10.08
CA ASP A 148 -14.25 -16.33 -9.31
C ASP A 148 -13.19 -17.37 -8.90
N ASP A 149 -12.28 -17.73 -9.82
CA ASP A 149 -11.17 -18.64 -9.56
C ASP A 149 -10.16 -18.08 -8.54
N ILE A 150 -9.82 -16.79 -8.67
CA ILE A 150 -8.94 -16.09 -7.72
C ILE A 150 -9.60 -16.04 -6.35
N ALA A 151 -10.88 -15.68 -6.27
CA ALA A 151 -11.63 -15.58 -5.02
C ALA A 151 -11.70 -16.92 -4.29
N LYS A 152 -11.96 -18.01 -5.03
CA LYS A 152 -11.98 -19.36 -4.49
C LYS A 152 -10.61 -19.73 -3.91
N THR A 153 -9.56 -19.61 -4.72
CA THR A 153 -8.18 -19.93 -4.31
C THR A 153 -7.78 -19.12 -3.07
N TYR A 154 -8.03 -17.81 -3.10
CA TYR A 154 -7.64 -16.91 -2.03
C TYR A 154 -8.40 -17.21 -0.73
N CYS A 155 -9.69 -17.56 -0.81
CA CYS A 155 -10.47 -17.97 0.34
C CYS A 155 -9.92 -19.24 1.00
N GLU A 156 -9.53 -20.23 0.20
CA GLU A 156 -8.93 -21.48 0.67
C GLU A 156 -7.58 -21.25 1.35
N GLU A 157 -6.68 -20.48 0.72
CA GLU A 157 -5.37 -20.10 1.29
C GLU A 157 -5.51 -19.30 2.60
N CYS A 158 -6.51 -18.41 2.68
CA CYS A 158 -6.81 -17.66 3.89
C CYS A 158 -7.38 -18.56 5.01
N ARG A 159 -8.18 -19.58 4.68
CA ARG A 159 -8.64 -20.56 5.68
C ARG A 159 -7.49 -21.38 6.21
N GLU A 160 -6.62 -21.86 5.32
CA GLU A 160 -5.41 -22.59 5.71
C GLU A 160 -4.53 -21.75 6.63
N SER A 161 -4.26 -20.50 6.25
CA SER A 161 -3.47 -19.56 7.06
C SER A 161 -4.09 -19.29 8.43
N ALA A 162 -5.42 -19.22 8.53
CA ALA A 162 -6.10 -19.09 9.80
C ALA A 162 -5.95 -20.36 10.67
N MET A 163 -6.10 -21.54 10.07
CA MET A 163 -5.98 -22.82 10.78
C MET A 163 -4.56 -23.09 11.28
N SER A 164 -3.55 -22.71 10.51
CA SER A 164 -2.13 -22.88 10.86
C SER A 164 -1.59 -21.80 11.79
N GLY A 165 -2.38 -20.76 12.11
CA GLY A 165 -1.90 -19.61 12.89
C GLY A 165 -0.81 -18.81 12.17
N SER A 166 -0.88 -18.73 10.84
CA SER A 166 0.10 -18.00 10.03
C SER A 166 0.15 -16.52 10.39
N GLY A 167 1.37 -15.96 10.43
CA GLY A 167 1.60 -14.54 10.68
C GLY A 167 1.28 -13.66 9.46
N GLU A 168 1.26 -12.35 9.65
CA GLU A 168 0.97 -11.32 8.62
C GLU A 168 1.77 -11.46 7.32
N GLY A 169 2.98 -12.02 7.38
CA GLY A 169 3.79 -12.28 6.20
C GLY A 169 3.08 -13.19 5.18
N SER A 170 2.36 -14.21 5.65
CA SER A 170 1.62 -15.15 4.79
C SER A 170 0.38 -14.50 4.19
N TRP A 171 -0.39 -13.74 5.00
CA TRP A 171 -1.57 -13.02 4.52
C TRP A 171 -1.21 -12.04 3.40
N ARG A 172 -0.10 -11.31 3.57
CA ARG A 172 0.49 -10.45 2.54
C ARG A 172 0.93 -11.22 1.31
N ALA A 173 1.61 -12.35 1.48
CA ALA A 173 2.08 -13.17 0.37
C ALA A 173 0.90 -13.67 -0.48
N ASN A 174 -0.15 -14.17 0.16
CA ASN A 174 -1.37 -14.64 -0.52
C ASN A 174 -2.06 -13.48 -1.26
N ALA A 175 -2.19 -12.30 -0.64
CA ALA A 175 -2.77 -11.12 -1.32
C ALA A 175 -1.95 -10.71 -2.56
N SER A 176 -0.61 -10.71 -2.44
CA SER A 176 0.30 -10.31 -3.52
C SER A 176 0.32 -11.32 -4.67
N VAL A 177 0.46 -12.61 -4.36
CA VAL A 177 0.63 -13.67 -5.35
C VAL A 177 -0.71 -14.08 -5.94
N THR A 178 -1.71 -14.36 -5.10
CA THR A 178 -2.97 -14.95 -5.53
C THR A 178 -3.91 -13.90 -6.10
N VAL A 179 -4.01 -12.72 -5.47
CA VAL A 179 -4.92 -11.68 -5.95
C VAL A 179 -4.21 -10.78 -6.96
N MET A 180 -3.21 -10.02 -6.53
CA MET A 180 -2.65 -8.94 -7.35
C MET A 180 -1.90 -9.46 -8.58
N SER A 181 -1.07 -10.49 -8.41
CA SER A 181 -0.29 -11.02 -9.53
C SER A 181 -1.16 -11.76 -10.56
N LYS A 182 -2.21 -12.47 -10.13
CA LYS A 182 -3.14 -13.13 -11.07
C LYS A 182 -4.03 -12.10 -11.78
N LEU A 183 -4.60 -11.11 -11.08
CA LEU A 183 -5.37 -10.05 -11.72
C LEU A 183 -4.53 -9.28 -12.75
N ARG A 184 -3.29 -8.89 -12.41
CA ARG A 184 -2.38 -8.17 -13.33
C ARG A 184 -2.12 -8.92 -14.64
N ARG A 185 -2.15 -10.25 -14.63
CA ARG A 185 -1.94 -11.07 -15.85
C ARG A 185 -3.08 -10.99 -16.85
N PHE A 186 -4.22 -10.42 -16.46
CA PHE A 186 -5.29 -10.16 -17.42
C PHE A 186 -4.78 -9.23 -18.53
N ARG A 187 -5.11 -9.55 -19.78
CA ARG A 187 -4.46 -8.98 -20.98
C ARG A 187 -4.47 -7.45 -21.00
N SER A 188 -5.57 -6.81 -20.59
CA SER A 188 -5.67 -5.35 -20.59
C SER A 188 -4.84 -4.67 -19.49
N PHE A 189 -4.31 -5.41 -18.52
CA PHE A 189 -3.52 -4.87 -17.40
C PHE A 189 -2.03 -5.13 -17.54
N ALA A 190 -1.63 -6.22 -18.20
CA ALA A 190 -0.25 -6.68 -18.20
C ALA A 190 0.76 -5.64 -18.69
N GLU A 191 0.36 -4.87 -19.71
CA GLU A 191 1.18 -3.81 -20.32
C GLU A 191 1.04 -2.45 -19.60
N VAL A 192 -0.12 -2.19 -18.99
CA VAL A 192 -0.47 -0.89 -18.41
C VAL A 192 -0.05 -0.77 -16.95
N LEU A 193 -0.19 -1.87 -16.19
CA LEU A 193 -0.09 -1.87 -14.74
C LEU A 193 1.18 -2.59 -14.26
N LYS A 194 1.80 -2.00 -13.24
CA LYS A 194 2.88 -2.61 -12.48
C LYS A 194 2.45 -2.83 -11.05
N VAL A 195 2.75 -4.03 -10.56
CA VAL A 195 2.54 -4.42 -9.16
C VAL A 195 3.91 -4.62 -8.53
N ASN A 196 4.15 -4.00 -7.39
CA ASN A 196 5.37 -4.15 -6.60
C ASN A 196 5.04 -4.64 -5.19
N GLY A 197 5.57 -5.81 -4.83
CA GLY A 197 5.48 -6.40 -3.48
C GLY A 197 6.80 -6.40 -2.70
N SER A 198 7.80 -5.62 -3.15
CA SER A 198 9.16 -5.67 -2.56
C SER A 198 9.29 -5.02 -1.19
N GLY A 199 8.27 -4.28 -0.73
CA GLY A 199 8.34 -3.49 0.49
C GLY A 199 9.51 -2.51 0.46
N LYS A 200 9.85 -1.90 -0.68
CA LYS A 200 10.90 -0.88 -0.73
C LYS A 200 10.40 0.41 -0.09
N LEU A 201 11.32 1.11 0.58
CA LEU A 201 11.02 2.41 1.17
C LEU A 201 10.68 3.43 0.07
N TRP A 202 9.71 4.28 0.36
CA TRP A 202 9.40 5.41 -0.49
C TRP A 202 10.36 6.58 -0.25
N GLN A 203 10.40 7.53 -1.19
CA GLN A 203 11.14 8.78 -1.08
C GLN A 203 10.56 9.61 0.08
N ALA A 204 11.42 10.05 1.00
CA ALA A 204 10.99 10.75 2.21
C ALA A 204 10.43 12.15 1.90
N GLU A 205 10.84 12.71 0.76
CA GLU A 205 10.45 14.02 0.24
C GLU A 205 8.98 14.08 -0.15
N LEU A 206 8.36 12.92 -0.42
CA LEU A 206 6.94 12.81 -0.78
C LEU A 206 6.02 12.99 0.43
N LYS A 207 6.52 12.80 1.66
CA LYS A 207 5.71 12.93 2.87
C LYS A 207 5.08 14.32 2.98
N PRO A 208 3.78 14.43 3.29
CA PRO A 208 3.16 15.73 3.51
C PRO A 208 3.93 16.55 4.55
N VAL A 209 4.15 17.83 4.23
CA VAL A 209 4.80 18.79 5.12
C VAL A 209 3.80 19.22 6.18
N ARG A 210 4.28 19.39 7.41
CA ARG A 210 3.46 19.89 8.51
C ARG A 210 3.09 21.35 8.29
N ALA A 211 1.86 21.72 8.64
CA ALA A 211 1.42 23.11 8.63
C ALA A 211 2.23 24.00 9.60
N THR A 212 2.77 23.42 10.67
CA THR A 212 3.57 24.10 11.70
C THR A 212 5.05 24.16 11.39
N ALA A 213 5.53 23.42 10.39
CA ALA A 213 6.88 23.64 9.91
C ALA A 213 6.89 25.06 9.35
N LEU A 214 7.66 25.97 10.00
CA LEU A 214 8.03 27.26 9.42
C LEU A 214 8.28 27.01 7.93
N PRO A 215 7.68 27.81 7.02
CA PRO A 215 7.87 27.61 5.60
C PRO A 215 9.36 27.52 5.40
N GLN A 216 9.86 26.29 5.21
CA GLN A 216 11.24 26.10 4.81
C GLN A 216 11.26 26.90 3.55
N THR A 217 12.04 27.99 3.55
CA THR A 217 12.24 28.86 2.40
C THR A 217 12.41 27.88 1.28
N THR A 218 11.35 27.71 0.49
CA THR A 218 11.33 26.69 -0.53
C THR A 218 12.28 27.34 -1.47
N VAL A 219 13.55 26.95 -1.37
CA VAL A 219 14.59 27.38 -2.28
C VAL A 219 13.94 27.05 -3.59
N ALA A 220 13.46 28.08 -4.28
CA ALA A 220 12.88 27.90 -5.59
C ALA A 220 13.90 27.01 -6.28
N PRO A 221 13.50 25.82 -6.77
CA PRO A 221 14.45 24.97 -7.46
C PRO A 221 15.20 25.91 -8.40
N PRO A 222 16.53 26.03 -8.26
CA PRO A 222 17.28 27.13 -8.86
C PRO A 222 16.81 27.24 -10.30
N PRO A 223 16.47 28.45 -10.82
CA PRO A 223 16.04 28.59 -12.21
C PRO A 223 17.08 27.87 -13.04
N PHE A 224 16.68 26.75 -13.64
CA PHE A 224 17.63 25.87 -14.28
C PHE A 224 18.03 26.55 -15.58
N THR A 225 19.16 27.23 -15.54
CA THR A 225 19.92 27.59 -16.72
C THR A 225 20.28 26.26 -17.39
N ILE A 226 19.58 25.92 -18.47
CA ILE A 226 20.08 24.96 -19.44
C ILE A 226 21.40 25.60 -19.90
N SER A 227 22.53 25.12 -19.38
CA SER A 227 23.83 25.53 -19.92
C SER A 227 23.79 25.18 -21.41
N PRO A 228 23.85 26.18 -22.32
CA PRO A 228 23.98 25.86 -23.72
C PRO A 228 25.28 25.07 -23.83
N VAL A 229 25.19 23.85 -24.36
CA VAL A 229 26.36 23.13 -24.82
C VAL A 229 26.95 24.01 -25.91
N ALA A 230 27.95 24.80 -25.55
CA ALA A 230 28.75 25.56 -26.49
C ALA A 230 29.48 24.54 -27.36
N VAL A 231 28.86 24.18 -28.48
CA VAL A 231 29.57 23.56 -29.60
C VAL A 231 30.50 24.66 -30.11
N GLU A 232 31.76 24.55 -29.70
CA GLU A 232 32.84 25.39 -30.19
C GLU A 232 32.90 25.24 -31.72
N PRO A 233 32.71 26.32 -32.50
CA PRO A 233 32.88 26.26 -33.94
C PRO A 233 34.37 26.18 -34.22
N LYS A 234 34.86 24.98 -34.54
CA LYS A 234 36.20 24.82 -35.12
C LYS A 234 36.20 25.37 -36.53
N ASP A 235 37.12 26.30 -36.73
CA ASP A 235 37.36 27.10 -37.93
C ASP A 235 37.30 26.33 -39.24
N LEU A 236 36.61 26.93 -40.22
CA LEU A 236 36.74 26.61 -41.63
C LEU A 236 38.12 27.06 -42.14
N GLY A 237 39.05 26.11 -42.22
CA GLY A 237 40.23 26.21 -43.07
C GLY A 237 39.94 25.62 -44.45
N THR A 238 39.68 26.48 -45.43
CA THR A 238 39.54 26.14 -46.84
C THR A 238 40.87 25.64 -47.40
N THR A 239 40.95 24.39 -47.87
CA THR A 239 41.98 23.97 -48.84
C THR A 239 41.37 22.96 -49.79
N LEU A 240 41.18 23.39 -51.04
CA LEU A 240 40.87 22.56 -52.19
C LEU A 240 42.11 21.73 -52.57
N LEU A 241 41.92 20.43 -52.85
CA LEU A 241 42.63 19.59 -53.85
C LEU A 241 42.15 18.13 -53.62
N LEU A 242 41.29 17.59 -54.49
CA LEU A 242 41.60 16.81 -55.71
C LEU A 242 41.78 15.30 -55.44
N ASP A 243 40.84 14.55 -55.99
CA ASP A 243 40.86 13.17 -56.48
C ASP A 243 41.29 11.96 -55.62
N ARG A 244 40.44 10.95 -55.81
CA ARG A 244 40.66 9.50 -55.92
C ARG A 244 40.17 8.61 -54.75
N PRO A 245 39.55 7.46 -55.08
CA PRO A 245 38.66 6.73 -54.19
C PRO A 245 39.42 5.67 -53.42
N TYR A 246 39.04 5.47 -52.16
CA TYR A 246 39.43 4.28 -51.42
C TYR A 246 38.21 3.60 -50.81
N SER A 247 38.05 2.37 -51.30
CA SER A 247 37.35 1.21 -50.78
C SER A 247 37.21 1.17 -49.24
N PHE A 248 35.99 1.04 -48.77
CA PHE A 248 35.73 0.49 -47.44
C PHE A 248 35.79 -1.04 -47.52
N SER A 249 36.82 -1.61 -46.89
CA SER A 249 36.86 -3.01 -46.51
C SER A 249 35.80 -3.23 -45.43
N SER A 250 34.72 -3.92 -45.78
CA SER A 250 33.72 -4.40 -44.82
C SER A 250 34.09 -5.82 -44.41
N SER A 251 34.74 -5.96 -43.26
CA SER A 251 34.93 -7.25 -42.59
C SER A 251 33.94 -7.36 -41.43
N ALA A 252 32.67 -7.52 -41.75
CA ALA A 252 31.69 -8.11 -40.85
C ALA A 252 31.40 -9.53 -41.37
N GLY A 253 32.00 -10.53 -40.73
CA GLY A 253 31.74 -11.93 -41.03
C GLY A 253 30.28 -12.30 -40.76
N PRO A 254 29.69 -13.26 -41.49
CA PRO A 254 28.33 -13.69 -41.28
C PRO A 254 28.22 -14.48 -39.97
N ILE A 255 27.39 -13.99 -39.04
CA ILE A 255 26.98 -14.77 -37.87
C ILE A 255 26.00 -15.83 -38.38
N VAL A 256 26.49 -17.07 -38.47
CA VAL A 256 25.69 -18.27 -38.72
C VAL A 256 24.91 -18.59 -37.45
N CYS A 257 23.60 -18.36 -37.45
CA CYS A 257 22.72 -18.89 -36.41
C CYS A 257 22.44 -20.38 -36.68
N PRO A 258 22.60 -21.28 -35.68
CA PRO A 258 22.13 -22.65 -35.83
C PRO A 258 20.60 -22.73 -35.78
N PRO A 259 19.98 -23.73 -36.41
CA PRO A 259 18.53 -23.89 -36.44
C PRO A 259 18.02 -24.36 -35.08
N ILE A 260 17.01 -23.65 -34.54
CA ILE A 260 16.29 -24.05 -33.33
C ILE A 260 15.10 -24.92 -33.77
N ASP A 261 15.30 -26.23 -33.77
CA ASP A 261 14.22 -27.21 -33.83
C ASP A 261 13.88 -27.72 -32.42
N ARG A 262 12.60 -27.59 -32.07
CA ARG A 262 11.84 -28.13 -30.92
C ARG A 262 11.58 -27.19 -29.72
N PRO A 263 10.32 -27.12 -29.23
CA PRO A 263 9.98 -26.37 -28.03
C PRO A 263 10.28 -27.20 -26.78
N PRO A 264 10.72 -26.59 -25.67
CA PRO A 264 10.78 -27.29 -24.39
C PRO A 264 9.36 -27.35 -23.80
N ALA A 265 8.82 -28.56 -23.77
CA ALA A 265 7.81 -28.93 -22.80
C ALA A 265 8.48 -28.92 -21.41
N ASP A 266 8.10 -27.96 -20.56
CA ASP A 266 7.96 -28.08 -19.10
C ASP A 266 7.91 -26.69 -18.46
N LEU A 267 6.68 -26.18 -18.28
CA LEU A 267 6.36 -24.98 -17.51
C LEU A 267 5.54 -25.32 -16.25
N ALA A 268 5.67 -26.55 -15.75
CA ALA A 268 5.00 -27.04 -14.55
C ALA A 268 6.00 -27.39 -13.43
N SER A 269 6.83 -26.44 -13.01
CA SER A 269 7.53 -26.52 -11.71
C SER A 269 8.17 -25.18 -11.35
N ILE A 270 7.36 -24.22 -10.90
CA ILE A 270 7.85 -23.15 -10.04
C ILE A 270 7.48 -23.59 -8.62
N ASN A 271 8.38 -24.36 -8.01
CA ASN A 271 8.29 -24.72 -6.60
C ASN A 271 8.37 -23.45 -5.75
N SER A 272 7.35 -23.28 -4.91
CA SER A 272 7.09 -22.21 -3.95
C SER A 272 7.95 -22.28 -2.67
N ASP A 273 9.09 -22.98 -2.70
CA ASP A 273 9.87 -23.28 -1.51
C ASP A 273 11.20 -22.51 -1.50
N SER A 274 11.14 -21.21 -1.23
CA SER A 274 12.21 -20.45 -0.53
C SER A 274 11.89 -18.95 -0.45
N LEU A 275 10.71 -18.58 0.07
CA LEU A 275 10.43 -17.24 0.57
C LEU A 275 10.37 -17.26 2.10
N SER A 276 11.48 -17.60 2.75
CA SER A 276 11.64 -17.35 4.19
C SER A 276 11.87 -15.86 4.44
N TYR A 277 10.84 -15.06 4.18
CA TYR A 277 10.80 -13.66 4.57
C TYR A 277 10.62 -13.57 6.08
N THR A 278 11.73 -13.59 6.81
CA THR A 278 11.74 -13.16 8.21
C THR A 278 11.40 -11.67 8.21
N SER A 279 10.15 -11.33 8.53
CA SER A 279 9.69 -9.96 8.76
C SER A 279 10.28 -9.40 10.06
N GLY A 280 11.60 -9.37 10.15
CA GLY A 280 12.32 -8.58 11.13
C GLY A 280 12.19 -7.12 10.72
N TYR A 281 11.30 -6.39 11.36
CA TYR A 281 11.37 -4.94 11.40
C TYR A 281 12.71 -4.55 12.05
N THR A 282 13.76 -4.42 11.26
CA THR A 282 14.77 -3.41 11.54
C THR A 282 14.10 -2.08 11.20
N SER A 283 13.53 -1.43 12.21
CA SER A 283 13.53 0.03 12.20
C SER A 283 14.99 0.41 12.00
N THR A 284 15.38 0.69 10.76
CA THR A 284 16.64 1.37 10.47
C THR A 284 16.47 2.74 11.11
N THR A 285 16.90 2.83 12.36
CA THR A 285 17.03 4.05 13.13
C THR A 285 18.14 4.90 12.50
N PHE A 286 17.89 5.41 11.31
CA PHE A 286 18.23 6.81 11.09
C PHE A 286 17.52 7.55 12.22
N LYS A 287 18.23 8.44 12.93
CA LYS A 287 17.65 9.36 13.92
C LYS A 287 16.63 10.25 13.22
N THR A 288 15.53 9.65 12.84
CA THR A 288 14.33 10.31 12.40
C THR A 288 13.80 10.88 13.69
N ASP A 289 13.63 12.21 13.71
CA ASP A 289 12.97 12.87 14.81
C ASP A 289 11.75 12.03 15.17
N ALA A 290 11.62 11.60 16.44
CA ALA A 290 10.41 10.96 16.97
C ALA A 290 9.16 11.83 16.74
N GLU A 291 9.45 13.07 16.34
CA GLU A 291 8.66 14.11 15.72
C GLU A 291 7.93 13.67 14.45
N SER A 292 8.62 13.02 13.52
CA SER A 292 8.32 12.99 12.09
C SER A 292 7.32 11.90 11.65
N LEU A 293 6.61 12.13 10.54
CA LEU A 293 5.84 11.08 9.89
C LEU A 293 6.79 9.98 9.39
N SER A 294 6.40 8.72 9.60
CA SER A 294 7.10 7.56 9.06
C SER A 294 7.05 7.58 7.54
N THR A 295 8.19 7.34 6.90
CA THR A 295 8.24 7.17 5.44
C THR A 295 7.47 5.91 5.04
N PRO A 296 6.51 5.99 4.10
CA PRO A 296 5.74 4.84 3.67
C PRO A 296 6.60 3.70 3.14
N LYS A 297 6.13 2.48 3.39
CA LYS A 297 6.73 1.23 2.93
C LYS A 297 5.61 0.21 2.69
N PRO A 298 4.73 0.48 1.71
CA PRO A 298 3.58 -0.38 1.47
C PRO A 298 4.03 -1.79 1.13
N ASP A 299 3.27 -2.75 1.62
CA ASP A 299 3.50 -4.17 1.41
C ASP A 299 3.26 -4.57 -0.05
N ILE A 300 2.24 -3.97 -0.67
CA ILE A 300 1.95 -4.08 -2.10
C ILE A 300 1.63 -2.68 -2.62
N CYS A 301 2.10 -2.37 -3.81
CA CYS A 301 1.84 -1.11 -4.50
C CYS A 301 1.45 -1.40 -5.95
N VAL A 302 0.39 -0.76 -6.44
CA VAL A 302 -0.08 -0.85 -7.82
C VAL A 302 -0.10 0.55 -8.43
N GLY A 303 0.51 0.67 -9.60
CA GLY A 303 0.57 1.91 -10.36
C GLY A 303 0.72 1.64 -11.85
N LEU A 304 0.97 2.69 -12.60
CA LEU A 304 1.19 2.64 -14.05
C LEU A 304 2.62 2.20 -14.35
N ALA A 305 2.77 1.26 -15.28
CA ALA A 305 4.08 0.76 -15.70
C ALA A 305 4.84 1.86 -16.44
N HIS A 306 6.15 1.99 -16.19
CA HIS A 306 7.01 2.94 -16.89
C HIS A 306 6.95 2.74 -18.41
N GLU A 307 6.94 1.49 -18.83
CA GLU A 307 6.96 1.05 -20.21
C GLU A 307 5.64 1.36 -20.95
N TRP A 308 4.56 1.62 -20.22
CA TRP A 308 3.27 2.03 -20.78
C TRP A 308 3.27 3.49 -21.24
N PHE A 309 4.13 4.34 -20.66
CA PHE A 309 4.19 5.74 -21.03
C PHE A 309 4.92 5.91 -22.37
N PRO A 310 4.39 6.75 -23.28
CA PRO A 310 5.09 7.14 -24.50
C PRO A 310 6.51 7.63 -24.20
N THR A 311 7.48 7.32 -25.07
CA THR A 311 8.91 7.65 -24.87
C THR A 311 9.14 9.12 -24.54
N ASN A 312 8.33 9.99 -25.13
CA ASN A 312 8.43 11.43 -24.92
C ASN A 312 8.03 11.85 -23.47
N HIS A 313 7.24 11.04 -22.74
CA HIS A 313 6.88 11.26 -21.34
C HIS A 313 7.93 10.74 -20.36
N GLN A 314 8.72 9.73 -20.73
CA GLN A 314 9.58 9.00 -19.80
C GLN A 314 10.66 9.89 -19.15
N SER A 315 11.18 10.88 -19.87
CA SER A 315 12.11 11.88 -19.30
C SER A 315 11.43 12.75 -18.24
N THR A 316 10.22 13.24 -18.52
CA THR A 316 9.40 14.03 -17.58
C THR A 316 9.08 13.21 -16.32
N LEU A 317 8.79 11.91 -16.45
CA LEU A 317 8.50 11.05 -15.30
C LEU A 317 9.68 10.98 -14.31
N ASN A 318 10.89 10.86 -14.84
CA ASN A 318 12.13 10.81 -14.05
C ASN A 318 12.42 12.16 -13.39
N TYR A 319 12.23 13.25 -14.13
CA TYR A 319 12.38 14.61 -13.62
C TYR A 319 11.42 14.89 -12.44
N LEU A 320 10.14 14.54 -12.61
CA LEU A 320 9.10 14.73 -11.61
C LEU A 320 9.17 13.71 -10.46
N LYS A 321 10.05 12.71 -10.53
CA LYS A 321 10.20 11.65 -9.49
C LYS A 321 8.87 10.98 -9.14
N THR A 322 8.09 10.63 -10.18
CA THR A 322 6.74 10.06 -10.03
C THR A 322 6.75 8.58 -9.61
N ASP A 323 7.91 7.92 -9.63
CA ASP A 323 8.10 6.63 -8.96
C ASP A 323 8.31 6.87 -7.46
N PRO A 324 7.43 6.35 -6.59
CA PRO A 324 7.50 6.68 -5.18
C PRO A 324 8.70 6.06 -4.47
N HIS A 325 9.37 5.05 -5.05
CA HIS A 325 10.41 4.28 -4.37
C HIS A 325 11.77 5.00 -4.37
N THR A 326 12.59 4.76 -3.35
CA THR A 326 13.97 5.26 -3.30
C THR A 326 14.88 4.63 -4.36
N SER A 327 14.53 3.43 -4.84
CA SER A 327 15.16 2.79 -6.00
C SER A 327 14.11 2.65 -7.08
N ALA A 328 14.40 3.13 -8.29
CA ALA A 328 13.46 3.04 -9.41
C ALA A 328 12.96 1.61 -9.59
N MET A 329 11.64 1.45 -9.54
CA MET A 329 10.92 0.20 -9.77
C MET A 329 10.18 0.23 -11.11
N GLY A 330 10.16 1.38 -11.78
CA GLY A 330 9.39 1.60 -13.02
C GLY A 330 7.89 1.56 -12.76
N LEU A 331 7.46 1.97 -11.57
CA LEU A 331 6.06 2.08 -11.17
C LEU A 331 5.77 3.54 -10.89
N HIS A 332 4.97 4.18 -11.74
CA HIS A 332 4.63 5.59 -11.64
C HIS A 332 3.17 5.77 -11.23
N PHE A 333 2.86 6.90 -10.60
CA PHE A 333 1.49 7.26 -10.19
C PHE A 333 0.74 6.11 -9.51
N PRO A 334 1.26 5.63 -8.35
CA PRO A 334 0.55 4.64 -7.56
C PRO A 334 -0.89 5.08 -7.28
N PHE A 335 -1.85 4.17 -7.48
CA PHE A 335 -3.27 4.42 -7.22
C PHE A 335 -3.92 3.41 -6.27
N LEU A 336 -3.21 2.33 -5.92
CA LEU A 336 -3.64 1.35 -4.92
C LEU A 336 -2.43 0.84 -4.11
N ILE A 337 -2.54 0.81 -2.78
CA ILE A 337 -1.53 0.24 -1.88
C ILE A 337 -2.14 -0.75 -0.87
N PHE A 338 -1.32 -1.65 -0.35
CA PHE A 338 -1.67 -2.55 0.75
C PHE A 338 -0.74 -2.31 1.94
N GLU A 339 -1.32 -2.34 3.14
CA GLU A 339 -0.59 -2.25 4.40
C GLU A 339 -1.09 -3.35 5.34
N ALA A 340 -0.19 -4.24 5.74
CA ALA A 340 -0.45 -5.29 6.73
C ALA A 340 0.39 -5.00 7.99
N LYS A 341 -0.25 -5.06 9.17
CA LYS A 341 0.45 -4.82 10.44
C LYS A 341 0.12 -5.85 11.49
N GLY A 342 1.15 -6.60 11.88
CA GLY A 342 1.05 -7.59 12.95
C GLY A 342 0.98 -6.91 14.31
N ASN A 343 2.08 -6.31 14.76
CA ASN A 343 2.17 -5.82 16.14
C ASN A 343 1.33 -4.56 16.42
N ALA A 344 1.07 -3.73 15.41
CA ALA A 344 0.32 -2.49 15.56
C ALA A 344 -1.18 -2.64 15.25
N GLY A 345 -1.60 -3.84 14.80
CA GLY A 345 -2.94 -4.16 14.35
C GLY A 345 -3.43 -3.26 13.20
N LEU A 346 -4.72 -3.36 12.93
CA LEU A 346 -5.41 -2.66 11.86
C LEU A 346 -5.28 -1.13 11.98
N PHE A 347 -5.27 -0.61 13.21
CA PHE A 347 -5.09 0.83 13.44
C PHE A 347 -3.72 1.32 12.94
N GLY A 348 -2.67 0.53 13.14
CA GLY A 348 -1.34 0.79 12.61
C GLY A 348 -1.29 0.72 11.09
N ALA A 349 -1.98 -0.26 10.50
CA ALA A 349 -2.08 -0.39 9.04
C ALA A 349 -2.79 0.81 8.42
N GLN A 350 -3.95 1.22 8.98
CA GLN A 350 -4.69 2.43 8.59
C GLN A 350 -3.82 3.69 8.64
N ASN A 351 -3.01 3.86 9.68
CA ASN A 351 -2.10 5.02 9.79
C ASN A 351 -1.08 5.05 8.66
N GLN A 352 -0.46 3.90 8.35
CA GLN A 352 0.55 3.85 7.29
C GLN A 352 -0.07 4.00 5.90
N ALA A 353 -1.24 3.40 5.69
CA ALA A 353 -2.00 3.53 4.46
C ALA A 353 -2.40 4.98 4.21
N ALA A 354 -2.85 5.72 5.23
CA ALA A 354 -3.20 7.13 5.10
C ALA A 354 -1.98 8.01 4.72
N VAL A 355 -0.81 7.75 5.32
CA VAL A 355 0.42 8.47 4.93
C VAL A 355 0.87 8.09 3.53
N GLY A 356 0.82 6.80 3.16
CA GLY A 356 1.11 6.32 1.81
C GLY A 356 0.20 6.97 0.77
N ALA A 357 -1.11 6.95 1.01
CA ALA A 357 -2.08 7.59 0.14
C ALA A 357 -1.88 9.11 0.00
N ALA A 358 -1.51 9.80 1.08
CA ALA A 358 -1.18 11.22 1.00
C ALA A 358 0.05 11.49 0.12
N CYS A 359 1.07 10.62 0.16
CA CYS A 359 2.20 10.68 -0.78
C CYS A 359 1.76 10.43 -2.23
N MET A 360 0.86 9.46 -2.48
CA MET A 360 0.32 9.18 -3.83
C MET A 360 -0.41 10.40 -4.40
N LEU A 361 -1.27 11.02 -3.60
CA LEU A 361 -2.00 12.24 -3.98
C LEU A 361 -1.06 13.40 -4.28
N ARG A 362 0.05 13.53 -3.52
CA ARG A 362 1.07 14.54 -3.78
C ARG A 362 1.82 14.31 -5.09
N ILE A 363 2.07 13.06 -5.48
CA ILE A 363 2.64 12.76 -6.81
C ILE A 363 1.70 13.26 -7.91
N LEU A 364 0.38 13.07 -7.74
CA LEU A 364 -0.60 13.59 -8.70
C LEU A 364 -0.65 15.13 -8.73
N ASP A 365 -0.33 15.81 -7.62
CA ASP A 365 -0.23 17.28 -7.56
C ASP A 365 0.86 17.83 -8.48
N LEU A 366 1.94 17.08 -8.69
CA LEU A 366 3.05 17.51 -9.54
C LEU A 366 2.63 17.75 -10.99
N ILE A 367 1.60 17.05 -11.46
CA ILE A 367 1.10 17.13 -12.83
C ILE A 367 -0.28 17.77 -12.92
N HIS A 368 -0.81 18.30 -11.81
CA HIS A 368 -2.17 18.86 -11.76
C HIS A 368 -3.26 17.91 -12.33
N CYS A 369 -3.19 16.62 -12.01
CA CYS A 369 -4.09 15.57 -12.53
C CYS A 369 -5.57 15.71 -12.10
N GLY A 370 -6.29 16.74 -12.56
CA GLY A 370 -7.69 17.02 -12.20
C GLY A 370 -7.91 17.40 -10.74
N GLU A 371 -9.10 17.90 -10.38
CA GLU A 371 -9.46 18.21 -8.98
C GLU A 371 -9.97 16.96 -8.23
N ASP A 372 -10.47 15.98 -8.98
CA ASP A 372 -11.16 14.80 -8.48
C ASP A 372 -10.25 13.58 -8.36
N ARG A 373 -9.25 13.71 -7.50
CA ARG A 373 -8.23 12.67 -7.32
C ARG A 373 -8.59 11.76 -6.18
N VAL A 374 -8.82 10.51 -6.52
CA VAL A 374 -8.98 9.44 -5.55
C VAL A 374 -7.86 8.43 -5.74
N VAL A 375 -7.33 7.94 -4.63
CA VAL A 375 -6.46 6.76 -4.59
C VAL A 375 -6.98 5.80 -3.54
N TRP A 376 -6.56 4.54 -3.60
CA TRP A 376 -7.11 3.46 -2.79
C TRP A 376 -6.06 2.86 -1.87
N SER A 377 -6.49 2.33 -0.74
CA SER A 377 -5.67 1.42 0.04
C SER A 377 -6.47 0.26 0.61
N VAL A 378 -5.76 -0.84 0.88
CA VAL A 378 -6.28 -1.97 1.63
C VAL A 378 -5.45 -2.16 2.89
N THR A 379 -6.11 -2.18 4.04
CA THR A 379 -5.46 -2.44 5.33
C THR A 379 -5.84 -3.81 5.85
N THR A 380 -4.85 -4.55 6.36
CA THR A 380 -5.01 -5.96 6.73
C THR A 380 -4.63 -6.23 8.19
N GLU A 381 -5.45 -7.03 8.86
CA GLU A 381 -5.14 -7.70 10.13
C GLU A 381 -5.66 -9.15 10.06
N GLY A 382 -4.76 -10.11 9.89
CA GLY A 382 -5.08 -11.51 9.62
C GLY A 382 -6.05 -11.67 8.44
N PRO A 383 -7.23 -12.30 8.63
CA PRO A 383 -8.20 -12.52 7.55
C PRO A 383 -9.09 -11.31 7.25
N ILE A 384 -8.93 -10.18 7.95
CA ILE A 384 -9.76 -8.98 7.77
C ILE A 384 -9.05 -8.01 6.84
N HIS A 385 -9.75 -7.57 5.79
CA HIS A 385 -9.33 -6.48 4.93
C HIS A 385 -10.35 -5.35 4.96
N GLU A 386 -9.87 -4.12 5.06
CA GLU A 386 -10.67 -2.91 4.88
C GLU A 386 -10.21 -2.18 3.62
N LEU A 387 -11.16 -1.74 2.80
CA LEU A 387 -10.92 -0.85 1.67
C LEU A 387 -11.13 0.60 2.11
N TRP A 388 -10.18 1.45 1.73
CA TRP A 388 -10.21 2.87 1.99
C TRP A 388 -10.08 3.66 0.69
N ALA A 389 -10.85 4.73 0.56
CA ALA A 389 -10.69 5.75 -0.47
C ALA A 389 -10.00 6.97 0.14
N HIS A 390 -9.06 7.56 -0.61
CA HIS A 390 -8.30 8.72 -0.17
C HIS A 390 -8.35 9.82 -1.20
N TYR A 391 -8.54 11.05 -0.76
CA TYR A 391 -8.66 12.21 -1.63
C TYR A 391 -8.19 13.49 -0.94
N ARG A 392 -8.10 14.58 -1.72
CA ARG A 392 -7.97 15.93 -1.16
C ARG A 392 -9.30 16.64 -1.18
N ASP A 393 -9.67 17.21 -0.04
CA ASP A 393 -10.86 18.07 0.04
C ASP A 393 -10.58 19.49 -0.49
N GLY A 394 -11.62 20.32 -0.60
CA GLY A 394 -11.49 21.71 -1.05
C GLY A 394 -10.61 22.59 -0.16
N LYS A 395 -10.24 22.13 1.04
CA LYS A 395 -9.29 22.79 1.96
C LYS A 395 -7.87 22.22 1.82
N LYS A 396 -7.62 21.42 0.78
CA LYS A 396 -6.34 20.73 0.51
C LYS A 396 -5.90 19.78 1.62
N ARG A 397 -6.83 19.30 2.46
CA ARG A 397 -6.55 18.30 3.50
C ARG A 397 -6.67 16.91 2.88
N TYR A 398 -5.86 15.97 3.35
CA TYR A 398 -5.94 14.57 2.93
C TYR A 398 -6.99 13.86 3.78
N GLN A 399 -8.02 13.33 3.13
CA GLN A 399 -9.10 12.57 3.75
C GLN A 399 -8.93 11.09 3.41
N SER A 400 -9.26 10.22 4.37
CA SER A 400 -9.34 8.78 4.19
C SER A 400 -10.69 8.30 4.71
N VAL A 401 -11.47 7.64 3.85
CA VAL A 401 -12.83 7.21 4.14
C VAL A 401 -12.93 5.70 3.97
N HIS A 402 -13.51 5.05 4.98
CA HIS A 402 -13.74 3.61 4.95
C HIS A 402 -14.84 3.30 3.94
N MET A 403 -14.58 2.36 3.04
CA MET A 403 -15.48 1.99 1.96
C MET A 403 -16.15 0.64 2.21
N ASN A 404 -15.37 -0.36 2.63
CA ASN A 404 -15.89 -1.70 2.85
C ASN A 404 -14.95 -2.53 3.74
N LEU A 405 -15.48 -3.58 4.35
CA LEU A 405 -14.76 -4.53 5.19
C LEU A 405 -15.15 -5.95 4.81
N TRP A 406 -14.13 -6.79 4.63
CA TRP A 406 -14.33 -8.20 4.28
C TRP A 406 -13.50 -9.13 5.17
N ARG A 407 -13.99 -10.35 5.29
CA ARG A 407 -13.32 -11.46 6.00
C ARG A 407 -13.03 -12.58 5.01
N MET A 408 -11.76 -12.77 4.64
CA MET A 408 -11.38 -13.64 3.52
C MET A 408 -11.64 -15.12 3.73
N THR A 409 -11.85 -15.57 4.97
CA THR A 409 -12.24 -16.95 5.23
C THR A 409 -13.68 -17.27 4.80
N LYS A 410 -14.47 -16.27 4.40
CA LYS A 410 -15.79 -16.44 3.80
C LYS A 410 -15.73 -16.24 2.29
N MET A 411 -16.32 -17.16 1.54
CA MET A 411 -16.29 -17.14 0.07
C MET A 411 -16.96 -15.88 -0.51
N GLU A 412 -18.12 -15.52 0.01
CA GLU A 412 -18.88 -14.32 -0.39
C GLU A 412 -18.04 -13.03 -0.24
N HIS A 413 -17.27 -12.93 0.85
CA HIS A 413 -16.40 -11.81 1.14
C HIS A 413 -15.15 -11.81 0.27
N ALA A 414 -14.53 -12.98 0.05
CA ALA A 414 -13.38 -13.12 -0.84
C ALA A 414 -13.76 -12.74 -2.29
N LYS A 415 -14.92 -13.19 -2.78
CA LYS A 415 -15.44 -12.82 -4.10
C LYS A 415 -15.66 -11.31 -4.22
N ALA A 416 -16.40 -10.71 -3.28
CA ALA A 416 -16.65 -9.27 -3.29
C ALA A 416 -15.36 -8.44 -3.22
N PHE A 417 -14.37 -8.89 -2.45
CA PHE A 417 -13.05 -8.25 -2.37
C PHE A 417 -12.29 -8.33 -3.70
N VAL A 418 -12.19 -9.52 -4.31
CA VAL A 418 -11.47 -9.69 -5.59
C VAL A 418 -12.18 -8.92 -6.72
N GLU A 419 -13.52 -8.90 -6.73
CA GLU A 419 -14.29 -8.05 -7.65
C GLU A 419 -13.98 -6.56 -7.46
N ALA A 420 -13.89 -6.08 -6.22
CA ALA A 420 -13.50 -4.69 -5.93
C ALA A 420 -12.07 -4.39 -6.42
N MET A 421 -11.12 -5.31 -6.22
CA MET A 421 -9.75 -5.15 -6.72
C MET A 421 -9.71 -5.11 -8.25
N ALA A 422 -10.45 -6.00 -8.93
CA ALA A 422 -10.60 -5.99 -10.38
C ALA A 422 -11.15 -4.64 -10.88
N LYS A 423 -12.23 -4.13 -10.26
CA LYS A 423 -12.84 -2.83 -10.60
C LYS A 423 -11.87 -1.67 -10.42
N ILE A 424 -11.09 -1.66 -9.34
CA ILE A 424 -10.05 -0.64 -9.12
C ILE A 424 -8.97 -0.72 -10.20
N MET A 425 -8.56 -1.92 -10.63
CA MET A 425 -7.58 -2.10 -11.72
C MET A 425 -8.14 -1.72 -13.09
N ILE A 426 -9.42 -1.98 -13.37
CA ILE A 426 -10.13 -1.48 -14.57
C ILE A 426 -10.11 0.05 -14.59
N TRP A 427 -10.51 0.68 -13.48
CA TRP A 427 -10.48 2.14 -13.36
C TRP A 427 -9.06 2.70 -13.48
N GLY A 428 -8.09 2.06 -12.83
CA GLY A 428 -6.67 2.42 -12.83
C GLY A 428 -6.05 2.42 -14.23
N SER A 429 -6.26 1.33 -14.98
CA SER A 429 -5.73 1.15 -16.33
C SER A 429 -6.47 1.96 -17.40
N GLY A 430 -7.74 2.27 -17.18
CA GLY A 430 -8.56 3.06 -18.11
C GLY A 430 -8.62 4.55 -17.75
N VAL A 431 -9.62 4.92 -16.95
CA VAL A 431 -9.98 6.31 -16.64
C VAL A 431 -8.83 7.04 -15.95
N PHE A 432 -8.21 6.44 -14.94
CA PHE A 432 -7.11 7.06 -14.20
C PHE A 432 -5.86 7.25 -15.09
N GLY A 433 -5.42 6.19 -15.77
CA GLY A 433 -4.28 6.25 -16.69
C GLY A 433 -4.46 7.32 -17.77
N THR A 434 -5.64 7.40 -18.38
CA THR A 434 -5.94 8.40 -19.41
C THR A 434 -5.83 9.83 -18.86
N ARG A 435 -6.35 10.08 -17.65
CA ARG A 435 -6.24 11.39 -16.99
C ARG A 435 -4.78 11.76 -16.68
N VAL A 436 -3.98 10.80 -16.24
CA VAL A 436 -2.55 11.02 -15.99
C VAL A 436 -1.82 11.41 -17.27
N LEU A 437 -2.10 10.74 -18.39
CA LEU A 437 -1.52 11.10 -19.70
C LEU A 437 -1.89 12.53 -20.12
N GLN A 438 -3.18 12.87 -20.06
CA GLN A 438 -3.66 14.22 -20.39
C GLN A 438 -3.01 15.31 -19.54
N ALA A 439 -2.83 15.03 -18.25
CA ALA A 439 -2.17 15.93 -17.31
C ALA A 439 -0.67 16.11 -17.63
N LEU A 440 0.02 15.02 -18.01
CA LEU A 440 1.42 15.08 -18.44
C LEU A 440 1.61 15.86 -19.75
N ASP A 441 0.67 15.75 -20.70
CA ASP A 441 0.69 16.55 -21.93
C ASP A 441 0.64 18.06 -21.61
N GLY A 442 -0.11 18.46 -20.59
CA GLY A 442 -0.20 19.83 -20.11
C GLY A 442 1.09 20.37 -19.47
N VAL A 443 1.87 19.52 -18.79
CA VAL A 443 3.13 19.93 -18.16
C VAL A 443 4.16 20.40 -19.19
N ARG A 444 4.23 19.75 -20.35
CA ARG A 444 5.23 20.08 -21.37
C ARG A 444 5.03 21.43 -22.04
N GLN A 445 3.79 21.91 -22.09
CA GLN A 445 3.50 23.21 -22.71
C GLN A 445 4.18 24.36 -21.98
N PHE A 446 4.52 24.18 -20.69
CA PHE A 446 5.18 25.20 -19.87
C PHE A 446 6.71 25.19 -19.93
N GLU A 447 7.35 24.11 -20.39
CA GLU A 447 8.82 24.05 -20.50
C GLU A 447 9.35 24.62 -21.82
N GLY A 448 8.47 24.80 -22.83
CA GLY A 448 8.82 25.29 -24.17
C GLY A 448 8.44 26.75 -24.45
N SER A 449 7.81 27.44 -23.49
CA SER A 449 7.42 28.86 -23.55
C SER A 449 8.28 29.69 -22.61
#